data_AF-A0A846STL8-F1
#
_entry.id   AF-A0A846STL8-F1
#
_cell.length_a   1.000
_cell.length_b   1.000
_cell.length_c   1.000
_cell.angle_alpha   90.00
_cell.angle_beta   90.00
_cell.angle_gamma   90.00
#
_symmetry.space_group_name_H-M   'P 1'
#
loop_
_entity.id
_entity.type
_entity.pdbx_description
1 polymer ?
#
loop_
_entity_poly.entity_id
_entity_poly.type
_entity_poly.pdbx_seq_one_letter_code
_entity_poly.pdbx_strand_id
1 'polypeptide(L)'
;MEYFHTASLIFDDLPSMDDAEERRGHPCPHKVHGESAAILGALALINRGYALLWKVLSRLPRQRRHRAAELVESCLGSRASSTARRTTCTSPKAHAGSTRCGGWPKARRCR
;
A
#
# COMPACT_ATOMS: atom_id res chain seq x y z
N MET A 1 6.35 -3.26 6.23
CA MET A 1 5.16 -3.07 5.38
C MET A 1 4.58 -1.68 5.54
N GLU A 2 4.56 -1.12 6.76
CA GLU A 2 4.07 0.26 7.03
C GLU A 2 4.57 1.35 6.06
N TYR A 3 5.82 1.33 5.59
CA TYR A 3 6.31 2.30 4.58
C TYR A 3 5.45 2.35 3.31
N PHE A 4 5.09 1.19 2.76
CA PHE A 4 4.26 1.12 1.55
C PHE A 4 2.82 1.54 1.84
N HIS A 5 2.30 1.19 3.02
CA HIS A 5 0.96 1.59 3.46
C HIS A 5 0.87 3.11 3.68
N THR A 6 1.84 3.71 4.33
CA THR A 6 1.89 5.17 4.53
C THR A 6 2.03 5.89 3.19
N ALA A 7 2.87 5.38 2.29
CA ALA A 7 3.00 5.96 0.94
C ALA A 7 1.66 5.89 0.17
N SER A 8 0.92 4.79 0.26
CA SER A 8 -0.39 4.69 -0.41
C SER A 8 -1.39 5.70 0.15
N LEU A 9 -1.43 5.88 1.48
CA LEU A 9 -2.32 6.88 2.10
C LEU A 9 -2.00 8.31 1.66
N ILE A 10 -0.71 8.66 1.53
CA ILE A 10 -0.31 10.00 1.05
C ILE A 10 -0.77 10.22 -0.39
N PHE A 11 -0.67 9.18 -1.23
CA PHE A 11 -1.19 9.24 -2.59
C PHE A 11 -2.71 9.37 -2.61
N ASP A 12 -3.43 8.53 -1.86
CA ASP A 12 -4.90 8.59 -1.79
C ASP A 12 -5.39 9.98 -1.36
N ASP A 13 -4.68 10.64 -0.44
CA ASP A 13 -5.04 11.97 0.06
C ASP A 13 -4.84 13.10 -0.98
N LEU A 14 -4.17 12.90 -2.12
CA LEU A 14 -3.89 13.97 -3.08
C LEU A 14 -5.16 14.55 -3.75
N PRO A 15 -5.14 15.81 -4.23
CA PRO A 15 -6.28 16.43 -4.92
C PRO A 15 -6.78 15.68 -6.16
N SER A 16 -5.88 14.96 -6.83
CA SER A 16 -6.23 14.12 -7.99
C SER A 16 -6.92 12.80 -7.61
N MET A 17 -6.99 12.47 -6.33
CA MET A 17 -7.55 11.22 -5.79
C MET A 17 -8.72 11.54 -4.85
N ASP A 18 -8.55 11.45 -3.53
CA ASP A 18 -9.63 11.68 -2.57
C ASP A 18 -9.72 13.15 -2.09
N ASP A 19 -8.74 14.01 -2.44
CA ASP A 19 -8.66 15.42 -2.04
C ASP A 19 -8.89 15.65 -0.54
N ALA A 20 -8.26 14.81 0.28
CA ALA A 20 -8.47 14.82 1.71
C ALA A 20 -7.72 15.99 2.37
N GLU A 21 -8.43 16.90 3.04
CA GLU A 21 -7.78 18.03 3.71
C GLU A 21 -7.08 17.64 5.02
N GLU A 22 -7.63 16.64 5.72
CA GLU A 22 -7.12 16.16 7.00
C GLU A 22 -7.16 14.63 7.10
N ARG A 23 -6.19 14.08 7.81
CA ARG A 23 -6.13 12.67 8.20
C ARG A 23 -5.81 12.53 9.68
N ARG A 24 -6.72 11.91 10.41
CA ARG A 24 -6.63 11.67 11.88
C ARG A 24 -6.45 12.97 12.68
N GLY A 25 -7.14 14.04 12.28
CA GLY A 25 -7.07 15.34 12.95
C GLY A 25 -5.79 16.13 12.68
N HIS A 26 -5.03 15.75 11.65
CA HIS A 26 -3.86 16.46 11.18
C HIS A 26 -4.01 16.82 9.70
N PRO A 27 -3.55 18.01 9.26
CA PRO A 27 -3.61 18.39 7.87
C PRO A 27 -2.79 17.44 7.00
N CYS A 28 -3.32 17.09 5.83
CA CYS A 28 -2.66 16.17 4.92
C CYS A 28 -1.35 16.77 4.36
N PRO A 29 -0.34 15.95 4.04
CA PRO A 29 0.99 16.44 3.66
C PRO A 29 1.01 17.39 2.47
N HIS A 30 0.10 17.21 1.50
CA HIS A 30 0.01 18.08 0.33
C HIS A 30 -0.56 19.48 0.66
N LYS A 31 -1.38 19.60 1.72
CA LYS A 31 -1.85 20.90 2.23
C LYS A 31 -0.74 21.67 2.93
N VAL A 32 0.14 20.98 3.66
CA VAL A 32 1.22 21.60 4.44
C VAL A 32 2.45 21.91 3.59
N HIS A 33 2.83 20.99 2.70
CA HIS A 33 4.10 21.04 1.97
C HIS A 33 3.93 21.19 0.44
N GLY A 34 2.70 21.23 -0.06
CA GLY A 34 2.40 21.19 -1.48
C GLY A 34 2.39 19.78 -2.06
N GLU A 35 1.68 19.61 -3.17
CA GLU A 35 1.47 18.33 -3.85
C GLU A 35 2.79 17.68 -4.29
N SER A 36 3.70 18.43 -4.90
CA SER A 36 4.97 17.90 -5.37
C SER A 36 5.82 17.32 -4.23
N ALA A 37 5.84 17.98 -3.07
CA ALA A 37 6.56 17.49 -1.90
C ALA A 37 5.89 16.24 -1.31
N ALA A 38 4.56 16.19 -1.27
CA ALA A 38 3.82 15.01 -0.83
C ALA A 38 4.10 13.79 -1.72
N ILE A 39 4.09 13.97 -3.05
CA ILE A 39 4.42 12.93 -4.03
C ILE A 39 5.85 12.43 -3.82
N LEU A 40 6.83 13.33 -3.71
CA LEU A 40 8.23 12.96 -3.49
C LEU A 40 8.44 12.26 -2.14
N GLY A 41 7.74 12.70 -1.09
CA GLY A 41 7.75 12.05 0.22
C GLY A 41 7.20 10.63 0.18
N ALA A 42 6.07 10.42 -0.51
CA ALA A 42 5.51 9.09 -0.71
C ALA A 42 6.48 8.17 -1.50
N LEU A 43 7.10 8.69 -2.57
CA LEU A 43 8.10 7.95 -3.34
C LEU A 43 9.34 7.60 -2.50
N ALA A 44 9.80 8.50 -1.64
CA ALA A 44 10.91 8.26 -0.72
C ALA A 44 10.59 7.13 0.27
N LEU A 45 9.35 7.06 0.78
CA LEU A 45 8.89 5.97 1.64
C LEU A 45 8.88 4.62 0.90
N ILE A 46 8.41 4.58 -0.34
CA ILE A 46 8.44 3.38 -1.19
C ILE A 46 9.89 2.91 -1.38
N ASN A 47 10.80 3.82 -1.77
CA ASN A 47 12.22 3.50 -1.95
C ASN A 47 12.85 2.97 -0.66
N ARG A 48 12.52 3.58 0.48
CA ARG A 48 12.99 3.12 1.79
C ARG A 48 12.45 1.72 2.13
N GLY A 49 11.18 1.46 1.83
CA GLY A 49 10.54 0.15 2.00
C GLY A 49 11.28 -0.93 1.21
N TYR A 50 11.56 -0.69 -0.07
CA TYR A 50 12.32 -1.62 -0.91
C TYR A 50 13.77 -1.79 -0.44
N ALA A 51 14.45 -0.72 -0.03
CA ALA A 51 15.81 -0.81 0.47
C ALA A 51 15.91 -1.74 1.70
N LEU A 52 14.96 -1.62 2.64
CA LEU A 52 14.90 -2.51 3.81
C LEU A 52 14.56 -3.95 3.41
N LEU A 53 13.62 -4.12 2.47
CA LEU A 53 13.24 -5.44 1.97
C LEU A 53 14.42 -6.17 1.32
N TRP A 54 15.18 -5.48 0.45
CA TRP A 54 16.36 -6.04 -0.19
C TRP A 54 17.47 -6.36 0.80
N LYS A 55 17.65 -5.52 1.82
CA LYS A 55 18.60 -5.79 2.91
C LYS A 55 18.27 -7.11 3.62
N VAL A 56 16.99 -7.41 3.85
CA VAL A 56 16.57 -8.70 4.45
C VAL A 56 16.75 -9.84 3.45
N LEU A 57 16.29 -9.70 2.20
CA LEU A 57 16.40 -10.74 1.17
C LEU A 57 17.85 -11.15 0.89
N SER A 58 18.79 -10.20 0.91
CA SER A 58 20.21 -10.46 0.70
C SER A 58 20.82 -11.44 1.73
N ARG A 59 20.25 -11.48 2.95
CA ARG A 59 20.71 -12.35 4.05
C ARG A 59 20.15 -13.77 3.94
N LEU A 60 19.16 -14.01 3.09
CA LEU A 60 18.58 -15.35 2.91
C LEU A 60 19.52 -16.26 2.09
N PRO A 61 19.51 -17.58 2.33
CA PRO A 61 20.19 -18.55 1.47
C PRO A 61 19.71 -18.44 0.01
N ARG A 62 20.61 -18.66 -0.94
CA ARG A 62 20.35 -18.46 -2.39
C ARG A 62 19.09 -19.18 -2.88
N GLN A 63 18.84 -20.39 -2.38
CA GLN A 63 17.65 -21.21 -2.70
C GLN A 63 16.33 -20.52 -2.31
N ARG A 64 16.30 -19.72 -1.23
CA ARG A 64 15.09 -19.05 -0.74
C ARG A 64 14.90 -17.64 -1.30
N ARG A 65 15.96 -17.02 -1.85
CA ARG A 65 15.88 -15.65 -2.40
C ARG A 65 14.89 -15.52 -3.54
N HIS A 66 14.92 -16.47 -4.48
CA HIS A 66 14.02 -16.45 -5.64
C HIS A 66 12.56 -16.50 -5.22
N ARG A 67 12.20 -17.51 -4.42
CA ARG A 67 10.84 -17.69 -3.90
C ARG A 67 10.36 -16.48 -3.08
N ALA A 68 11.25 -15.90 -2.28
CA ALA A 68 10.91 -14.71 -1.49
C ALA A 68 10.69 -13.47 -2.38
N ALA A 69 11.47 -13.29 -3.44
CA ALA A 69 11.26 -12.22 -4.42
C ALA A 69 9.94 -12.39 -5.19
N GLU A 70 9.58 -13.62 -5.58
CA GLU A 70 8.28 -13.89 -6.22
C GLU A 70 7.09 -13.57 -5.31
N LEU A 71 7.18 -13.92 -4.02
CA LEU A 71 6.15 -13.57 -3.04
C LEU A 71 6.01 -12.05 -2.89
N VAL A 72 7.12 -11.34 -2.82
CA VAL A 72 7.13 -9.87 -2.78
C VAL A 72 6.43 -9.28 -4.02
N GLU A 73 6.78 -9.75 -5.21
CA GLU A 73 6.17 -9.30 -6.46
C GLU A 73 4.67 -9.60 -6.51
N SER A 74 4.25 -10.75 -5.98
CA SER A 74 2.82 -11.11 -5.90
C SER A 74 2.02 -10.18 -4.98
N CYS A 75 2.65 -9.61 -3.94
CA CYS A 75 1.99 -8.77 -2.94
C CYS A 75 2.13 -7.26 -3.16
N LEU A 76 3.20 -6.80 -3.81
CA LEU A 76 3.51 -5.38 -4.00
C LEU A 76 3.61 -4.98 -5.47
N GLY A 77 3.68 -5.94 -6.40
CA GLY A 77 3.80 -5.70 -7.83
C GLY A 77 2.46 -5.44 -8.52
N SER A 78 2.50 -5.41 -9.85
CA SER A 78 1.34 -5.12 -10.72
C SER A 78 0.16 -6.09 -10.50
N ARG A 79 0.45 -7.32 -10.08
CA ARG A 79 -0.56 -8.34 -9.74
C ARG A 79 -1.35 -8.00 -8.47
N ALA A 80 -0.73 -7.35 -7.49
CA ALA A 80 -1.43 -6.93 -6.28
C ALA A 80 -2.41 -5.78 -6.55
N SER A 81 -2.01 -4.81 -7.37
CA SER A 81 -2.85 -3.66 -7.74
C SER A 81 -4.06 -4.05 -8.60
N SER A 82 -3.94 -5.06 -9.46
CA SER A 82 -5.04 -5.54 -10.31
C SER A 82 -6.08 -6.35 -9.53
N THR A 83 -5.70 -7.01 -8.43
CA THR A 83 -6.66 -7.65 -7.52
C THR A 83 -7.33 -6.66 -6.57
N ALA A 84 -6.59 -5.69 -6.02
CA ALA A 84 -7.13 -4.72 -5.05
C ALA A 84 -8.17 -3.76 -5.68
N ARG A 85 -7.87 -3.15 -6.84
CA ARG A 85 -8.79 -2.21 -7.52
C ARG A 85 -10.03 -2.87 -8.11
N ARG A 86 -9.96 -4.16 -8.45
CA ARG A 86 -11.12 -4.90 -8.98
C ARG A 86 -12.15 -5.19 -7.88
N THR A 87 -11.76 -5.25 -6.60
CA THR A 87 -12.71 -5.45 -5.50
C THR A 87 -13.47 -4.19 -5.07
N THR A 88 -12.94 -2.98 -5.35
CA THR A 88 -13.58 -1.72 -4.92
C THR A 88 -14.63 -1.21 -5.90
N CYS A 89 -14.55 -1.55 -7.20
CA CYS A 89 -15.51 -1.09 -8.21
C CYS A 89 -16.56 -2.14 -8.64
N THR A 90 -16.42 -3.42 -8.27
CA THR A 90 -17.45 -4.44 -8.56
C THR A 90 -17.78 -5.22 -7.29
N SER A 91 -18.71 -4.70 -6.48
CA SER A 91 -19.38 -5.51 -5.47
C SER A 91 -20.89 -5.50 -5.72
N PRO A 92 -21.42 -6.43 -6.54
CA PRO A 92 -22.77 -6.94 -6.29
C PRO A 92 -22.67 -7.84 -5.04
N LYS A 93 -23.53 -7.58 -4.05
CA LYS A 93 -23.70 -8.44 -2.88
C LYS A 93 -23.93 -9.89 -3.34
N ALA A 94 -23.05 -10.82 -2.99
CA ALA A 94 -23.29 -12.24 -3.17
C ALA A 94 -22.60 -13.07 -2.08
N HIS A 95 -23.25 -14.19 -1.79
CA HIS A 95 -23.23 -14.96 -0.56
C HIS A 95 -21.95 -15.75 -0.25
N ALA A 96 -21.79 -15.98 1.06
CA ALA A 96 -21.14 -17.09 1.75
C ALA A 96 -20.33 -18.12 0.92
N GLY A 97 -19.05 -18.29 1.28
CA GLY A 97 -18.26 -19.43 0.84
C GLY A 97 -16.76 -19.31 1.11
N SER A 98 -16.33 -19.74 2.31
CA SER A 98 -15.03 -20.33 2.65
C SER A 98 -13.87 -20.18 1.63
N THR A 99 -12.89 -19.33 1.95
CA THR A 99 -11.45 -19.69 1.94
C THR A 99 -10.67 -18.61 2.70
N ARG A 100 -10.11 -19.01 3.83
CA ARG A 100 -9.45 -18.13 4.80
C ARG A 100 -8.02 -17.82 4.34
N CYS A 101 -7.84 -16.84 3.46
CA CYS A 101 -6.56 -16.12 3.37
C CYS A 101 -6.59 -15.02 4.44
N GLY A 102 -5.60 -15.03 5.34
CA GLY A 102 -5.49 -14.12 6.48
C GLY A 102 -5.60 -12.67 6.05
N GLY A 103 -6.78 -12.08 6.26
CA GLY A 103 -7.06 -10.69 5.98
C GLY A 103 -6.31 -9.81 6.96
N TRP A 104 -5.51 -8.88 6.41
CA TRP A 104 -5.11 -7.69 7.15
C TRP A 104 -6.38 -7.00 7.68
N PRO A 105 -6.43 -6.62 8.97
CA PRO A 105 -7.63 -6.00 9.53
C PRO A 105 -7.88 -4.68 8.81
N LYS A 106 -9.00 -4.62 8.08
CA LYS A 106 -9.52 -3.41 7.46
C LYS A 106 -9.64 -2.35 8.55
N ALA A 107 -8.79 -1.32 8.47
CA ALA A 107 -8.91 -0.15 9.31
C ALA A 107 -10.36 0.37 9.20
N ARG A 108 -11.05 0.43 10.33
CA ARG A 108 -12.43 0.88 10.42
C ARG A 108 -12.51 2.28 9.84
N ARG A 109 -13.41 2.44 8.87
CA ARG A 109 -13.84 3.71 8.28
C ARG A 109 -14.37 4.56 9.45
N CYS A 110 -13.62 5.59 9.87
CA CYS A 110 -14.13 6.61 10.79
C CYS A 110 -15.26 7.35 10.06
N ARG A 111 -16.36 7.55 10.79
CA ARG A 111 -17.52 8.35 10.38
C ARG A 111 -17.13 9.77 10.08
#